data_AF-A0A7V3JRZ2-F1
#
_entry.id   AF-A0A7V3JRZ2-F1
#
_cell.length_a   1.000
_cell.length_b   1.000
_cell.length_c   1.000
_cell.angle_alpha   90.00
_cell.angle_beta   90.00
_cell.angle_gamma   90.00
#
_symmetry.space_group_name_H-M   'P 1'
#
loop_
_entity.id
_entity.type
_entity.pdbx_description
1 polymer ?
#
loop_
_entity_poly.entity_id
_entity_poly.type
_entity_poly.pdbx_seq_one_letter_code
_entity_poly.pdbx_strand_id
1 'polypeptide(L)'
;MLENLLRWGADLVIFSGGKAIGGPNATGILCGRKDLIEAAWSHTYVEFEAKHIKNIGRALKVGRESIIGLIVALKEYIEKDHQKEFNKWCERGNYIIDSLKDIRCINLRLISGNESKLNIPYVELTLNKEITNLRLEDIINLLKEGNPPIYVYRTKNAILFNTSTLCDGDEDKIVKRIREILHEYIP
;
A
#
# COMPACT_ATOMS: atom_id res chain seq x y z
N MET A 1 2.71 -12.66 12.95
CA MET A 1 3.41 -12.92 11.66
C MET A 1 4.78 -13.55 11.86
N LEU A 2 5.73 -12.88 12.54
CA LEU A 2 7.08 -13.41 12.78
C LEU A 2 7.07 -14.81 13.40
N GLU A 3 6.31 -15.02 14.49
CA GLU A 3 6.22 -16.33 15.13
C GLU A 3 5.75 -17.44 14.18
N ASN A 4 4.80 -17.15 13.30
CA ASN A 4 4.31 -18.12 12.31
C ASN A 4 5.40 -18.46 11.29
N LEU A 5 6.14 -17.46 10.81
CA LEU A 5 7.25 -17.68 9.85
C LEU A 5 8.35 -18.56 10.47
N LEU A 6 8.69 -18.30 11.74
CA LEU A 6 9.64 -19.14 12.47
C LEU A 6 9.10 -20.57 12.70
N ARG A 7 7.82 -20.71 13.07
CA ARG A 7 7.15 -22.02 13.20
C ARG A 7 7.09 -22.79 11.88
N TRP A 8 7.01 -22.10 10.75
CA TRP A 8 7.06 -22.70 9.41
C TRP A 8 8.48 -23.09 8.97
N GLY A 9 9.50 -22.87 9.81
CA GLY A 9 10.87 -23.34 9.58
C GLY A 9 11.80 -22.28 9.00
N ALA A 10 11.43 -21.00 9.01
CA ALA A 10 12.36 -19.94 8.63
C ALA A 10 13.44 -19.76 9.70
N ASP A 11 14.72 -19.91 9.33
CA ASP A 11 15.85 -19.65 10.21
C ASP A 11 16.11 -18.14 10.42
N LEU A 12 15.86 -17.34 9.38
CA LEU A 12 15.96 -15.88 9.37
C LEU A 12 14.77 -15.27 8.63
N VAL A 13 14.31 -14.11 9.11
CA VAL A 13 13.22 -13.33 8.53
C VAL A 13 13.66 -11.88 8.42
N ILE A 14 13.42 -11.27 7.26
CA ILE A 14 13.72 -9.86 6.99
C ILE A 14 12.42 -9.10 6.76
N PHE A 15 12.26 -7.97 7.45
CA PHE A 15 11.19 -7.02 7.21
C PHE A 15 11.76 -5.71 6.67
N SER A 16 11.18 -5.20 5.59
CA SER A 16 11.49 -3.85 5.10
C SER A 16 10.90 -2.80 6.02
N GLY A 17 11.70 -1.79 6.39
CA GLY A 17 11.26 -0.72 7.27
C GLY A 17 10.22 0.21 6.61
N GLY A 18 10.41 0.59 5.35
CA GLY A 18 9.51 1.52 4.66
C GLY A 18 8.27 0.92 4.00
N LYS A 19 7.92 -0.32 4.34
CA LYS A 19 6.69 -0.96 3.87
C LYS A 19 5.59 -0.80 4.91
N ALA A 20 4.98 -1.90 5.36
CA ALA A 20 3.89 -1.86 6.34
C ALA A 20 4.29 -1.17 7.66
N ILE A 21 5.56 -1.25 8.06
CA ILE A 21 6.09 -0.58 9.26
C ILE A 21 6.05 0.95 9.13
N GLY A 22 6.08 1.51 7.91
CA GLY A 22 6.01 2.95 7.69
C GLY A 22 7.29 3.72 8.05
N GLY A 23 8.41 3.03 8.26
CA GLY A 23 9.71 3.63 8.53
C GLY A 23 10.45 4.12 7.28
N PRO A 24 11.72 4.52 7.39
CA PRO A 24 12.50 4.95 6.24
C PRO A 24 12.79 3.79 5.27
N ASN A 25 12.70 4.04 3.96
CA ASN A 25 12.83 3.01 2.92
C ASN A 25 14.18 2.26 2.93
N ALA A 26 15.27 2.94 3.25
CA ALA A 26 16.63 2.37 3.30
C ALA A 26 16.93 1.61 4.61
N THR A 27 15.91 0.99 5.22
CA THR A 27 16.03 0.30 6.50
C THR A 27 15.31 -1.05 6.47
N GLY A 28 15.68 -1.93 7.40
CA GLY A 28 15.02 -3.22 7.58
C GLY A 28 15.43 -3.87 8.90
N ILE A 29 14.66 -4.86 9.31
CA ILE A 29 14.87 -5.62 10.55
C ILE A 29 15.13 -7.07 10.16
N LEU A 30 16.30 -7.60 10.55
CA LEU A 30 16.64 -9.01 10.44
C LEU A 30 16.39 -9.68 11.80
N CYS A 31 15.56 -10.72 11.82
CA CYS A 31 15.20 -11.49 13.01
C CYS A 31 15.41 -12.98 12.77
N GLY A 32 15.59 -13.77 13.83
CA GLY A 32 15.61 -15.23 13.73
C GLY A 32 16.64 -15.86 14.65
N ARG A 33 17.25 -16.95 14.18
CA ARG A 33 18.24 -17.73 14.91
C ARG A 33 19.46 -16.92 15.32
N LYS A 34 19.81 -17.00 16.60
CA LYS A 34 20.89 -16.22 17.21
C LYS A 34 22.24 -16.41 16.51
N ASP A 35 22.62 -17.65 16.21
CA ASP A 35 23.89 -17.97 15.54
C ASP A 35 24.00 -17.32 14.15
N LEU A 36 22.90 -17.27 13.40
CA LEU A 36 22.88 -16.63 12.08
C LEU A 36 22.81 -15.10 12.16
N ILE A 37 22.17 -14.54 13.19
CA ILE A 37 22.20 -13.11 13.47
C ILE A 37 23.63 -12.66 13.84
N GLU A 38 24.34 -13.44 14.66
CA GLU A 38 25.74 -13.18 15.00
C GLU A 38 26.66 -13.26 13.77
N ALA A 39 26.43 -14.25 12.89
CA ALA A 39 27.12 -14.33 11.61
C ALA A 39 26.84 -13.09 10.73
N ALA A 40 25.59 -12.67 10.58
CA ALA A 40 25.23 -11.45 9.85
C ALA A 40 25.86 -10.19 10.48
N TRP A 41 25.90 -10.11 11.81
CA TRP A 41 26.53 -9.01 12.55
C TRP A 41 28.02 -8.89 12.23
N SER A 42 28.76 -10.00 12.09
CA SER A 42 30.18 -9.99 11.69
C SER A 42 30.46 -9.36 10.33
N HIS A 43 29.43 -9.19 9.50
CA HIS A 43 29.50 -8.54 8.20
C HIS A 43 29.00 -7.09 8.21
N THR A 44 28.68 -6.51 9.37
CA THR A 44 28.19 -5.13 9.49
C THR A 44 29.31 -4.09 9.47
N TYR A 45 28.93 -2.82 9.29
CA TYR A 45 29.87 -1.71 9.40
C TYR A 45 30.49 -1.59 10.81
N VAL A 46 29.82 -2.04 11.86
CA VAL A 46 30.35 -1.96 13.24
C VAL A 46 31.61 -2.82 13.35
N GLU A 47 31.55 -4.03 12.80
CA GLU A 47 32.67 -4.97 12.80
C GLU A 47 33.77 -4.55 11.81
N PHE A 48 33.40 -3.91 10.70
CA PHE A 48 34.36 -3.26 9.80
C PHE A 48 35.22 -2.23 10.55
N GLU A 49 34.59 -1.33 11.31
CA GLU A 49 35.28 -0.26 12.03
C GLU A 49 36.01 -0.78 13.28
N ALA A 50 35.43 -1.74 14.00
CA ALA A 50 35.97 -2.25 15.26
C ALA A 50 37.09 -3.29 15.10
N LYS A 51 37.04 -4.12 14.05
CA LYS A 51 37.98 -5.24 13.85
C LYS A 51 38.78 -5.17 12.54
N HIS A 52 38.64 -4.07 11.77
CA HIS A 52 39.30 -3.87 10.47
C HIS A 52 39.02 -4.99 9.44
N ILE A 53 37.91 -5.69 9.58
CA ILE A 53 37.48 -6.72 8.62
C ILE A 53 36.84 -6.01 7.42
N LYS A 54 37.42 -6.14 6.23
CA LYS A 54 36.89 -5.56 4.99
C LYS A 54 35.67 -6.35 4.49
N ASN A 55 34.51 -6.11 5.10
CA ASN A 55 33.23 -6.76 4.76
C ASN A 55 32.27 -5.81 4.01
N ILE A 56 31.15 -6.36 3.53
CA ILE A 56 30.14 -5.66 2.72
C ILE A 56 29.32 -4.63 3.50
N GLY A 57 29.21 -4.76 4.82
CA GLY A 57 28.30 -3.94 5.63
C GLY A 57 28.68 -2.47 5.69
N ARG A 58 29.93 -2.11 5.38
CA ARG A 58 30.36 -0.71 5.38
C ARG A 58 29.65 0.14 4.32
N ALA A 59 29.37 -0.44 3.15
CA ALA A 59 28.61 0.20 2.08
C ALA A 59 27.10 0.24 2.38
N LEU A 60 26.63 -0.64 3.27
CA LEU A 60 25.22 -0.80 3.65
C LEU A 60 24.89 -0.12 5.00
N LYS A 61 25.74 0.80 5.47
CA LYS A 61 25.56 1.50 6.73
C LYS A 61 24.28 2.34 6.71
N VAL A 62 23.41 2.11 7.68
CA VAL A 62 22.19 2.90 7.88
C VAL A 62 22.52 4.17 8.68
N GLY A 63 21.96 5.32 8.28
CA GLY A 63 22.07 6.59 9.01
C GLY A 63 21.41 6.54 10.38
N ARG A 64 21.88 7.34 11.35
CA ARG A 64 21.35 7.30 12.73
C ARG A 64 19.89 7.77 12.78
N GLU A 65 19.56 8.76 11.98
CA GLU A 65 18.22 9.30 11.76
C GLU A 65 17.30 8.20 11.24
N SER A 66 17.77 7.38 10.31
CA SER A 66 17.01 6.26 9.76
C SER A 66 16.79 5.14 10.77
N ILE A 67 17.78 4.88 11.64
CA ILE A 67 17.63 3.93 12.75
C ILE A 67 16.56 4.43 13.73
N ILE A 68 16.62 5.70 14.14
CA ILE A 68 15.63 6.30 15.04
C ILE A 68 14.23 6.26 14.40
N GLY A 69 14.11 6.66 13.13
CA GLY A 69 12.86 6.63 12.39
C GLY A 69 12.27 5.22 12.27
N LEU A 70 13.10 4.20 12.02
CA LEU A 70 12.64 2.81 12.00
C LEU A 70 12.12 2.35 13.37
N ILE A 71 12.82 2.68 14.46
CA ILE A 71 12.42 2.27 15.81
C ILE A 71 11.10 2.96 16.23
N VAL A 72 10.94 4.25 15.91
CA VAL A 72 9.68 4.97 16.18
C VAL A 72 8.54 4.36 15.36
N ALA A 73 8.74 4.18 14.05
CA ALA A 73 7.73 3.59 13.17
C ALA A 73 7.34 2.16 13.61
N LEU A 74 8.29 1.35 14.08
CA LEU A 74 8.01 0.03 14.62
C LEU A 74 7.14 0.10 15.89
N LYS A 75 7.42 1.04 16.80
CA LYS A 75 6.60 1.23 18.01
C LYS A 75 5.18 1.63 17.64
N GLU A 76 5.03 2.63 16.78
CA GLU A 76 3.71 3.06 16.29
C GLU A 76 2.98 1.91 15.59
N TYR A 77 3.68 1.12 14.77
CA TYR A 77 3.10 -0.04 14.10
C TYR A 77 2.57 -1.07 15.09
N ILE A 78 3.31 -1.39 16.16
CA ILE A 78 2.87 -2.36 17.18
C ILE A 78 1.67 -1.85 17.97
N GLU A 79 1.62 -0.54 18.27
CA GLU A 79 0.55 0.08 19.05
C GLU A 79 -0.70 0.39 18.20
N LYS A 80 -0.57 0.41 16.88
CA LYS A 80 -1.66 0.77 15.96
C LYS A 80 -2.77 -0.28 15.98
N ASP A 81 -4.00 0.20 16.06
CA ASP A 81 -5.19 -0.60 15.77
C ASP A 81 -5.35 -0.76 14.24
N HIS A 82 -4.74 -1.82 13.71
CA HIS A 82 -4.80 -2.15 12.29
C HIS A 82 -6.21 -2.49 11.81
N GLN A 83 -7.08 -3.00 12.69
CA GLN A 83 -8.45 -3.33 12.30
C GLN A 83 -9.27 -2.04 12.12
N LYS A 84 -9.10 -1.07 13.01
CA LYS A 84 -9.72 0.25 12.87
C LYS A 84 -9.23 0.97 11.61
N GLU A 85 -7.92 0.90 11.32
CA GLU A 85 -7.36 1.46 10.08
C GLU A 85 -7.96 0.80 8.83
N PHE A 86 -8.05 -0.54 8.82
CA PHE A 86 -8.69 -1.29 7.74
C PHE A 86 -10.17 -0.91 7.56
N ASN A 87 -10.92 -0.80 8.67
CA ASN A 87 -12.32 -0.39 8.63
C ASN A 87 -12.48 1.00 8.01
N LYS A 88 -11.60 1.95 8.36
CA LYS A 88 -11.58 3.29 7.76
C LYS A 88 -11.36 3.24 6.24
N TRP A 89 -10.48 2.37 5.74
CA TRP A 89 -10.29 2.18 4.30
C TRP A 89 -11.55 1.63 3.61
N CYS A 90 -12.21 0.65 4.23
CA CYS A 90 -13.49 0.12 3.74
C CYS A 90 -14.60 1.18 3.74
N GLU A 91 -14.69 1.99 4.79
CA GLU A 91 -15.66 3.10 4.90
C GLU A 91 -15.50 4.11 3.76
N ARG A 92 -14.26 4.52 3.45
CA ARG A 92 -13.98 5.38 2.29
C ARG A 92 -14.40 4.72 0.97
N GLY A 93 -14.14 3.43 0.82
CA GLY A 93 -14.56 2.69 -0.37
C GLY A 93 -16.09 2.66 -0.52
N ASN A 94 -16.82 2.39 0.56
CA ASN A 94 -18.28 2.41 0.58
C ASN A 94 -18.82 3.80 0.29
N TYR A 95 -18.20 4.86 0.82
CA TYR A 95 -18.58 6.23 0.51
C TYR A 95 -18.50 6.53 -0.99
N ILE A 96 -17.41 6.13 -1.67
CA ILE A 96 -17.27 6.28 -3.12
C ILE A 96 -18.40 5.54 -3.87
N ILE A 97 -18.70 4.31 -3.45
CA ILE A 97 -19.76 3.48 -4.04
C ILE A 97 -21.12 4.15 -3.87
N ASP A 98 -21.47 4.53 -2.64
CA ASP A 98 -22.76 5.15 -2.32
C ASP A 98 -22.95 6.49 -3.02
N SER A 99 -21.86 7.24 -3.19
CA SER A 99 -21.89 8.56 -3.83
C SER A 99 -21.93 8.51 -5.35
N LEU A 100 -21.86 7.33 -5.97
CA LEU A 100 -21.86 7.14 -7.43
C LEU A 100 -22.90 6.11 -7.91
N LYS A 101 -23.69 5.53 -6.99
CA LYS A 101 -24.65 4.45 -7.30
C LYS A 101 -25.81 4.85 -8.22
N ASP A 102 -26.08 6.14 -8.34
CA ASP A 102 -27.07 6.71 -9.26
C ASP A 102 -26.63 6.65 -10.73
N ILE A 103 -25.33 6.46 -10.99
CA ILE A 103 -24.77 6.46 -12.32
C ILE A 103 -24.94 5.08 -12.98
N ARG A 104 -25.88 4.98 -13.92
CA ARG A 104 -26.28 3.69 -14.52
C ARG A 104 -25.22 3.03 -15.40
N CYS A 105 -24.31 3.80 -15.98
CA CYS A 105 -23.33 3.29 -16.93
C CYS A 105 -22.12 2.61 -16.28
N ILE A 106 -22.00 2.68 -14.95
CA ILE A 106 -20.93 2.07 -14.18
C ILE A 106 -21.50 1.07 -13.19
N ASN A 107 -20.74 0.03 -12.89
CA ASN A 107 -21.01 -0.83 -11.74
C ASN A 107 -19.85 -0.73 -10.77
N LEU A 108 -20.18 -0.62 -9.48
CA LEU A 108 -19.21 -0.45 -8.41
C LEU A 108 -19.36 -1.56 -7.38
N ARG A 109 -18.25 -2.09 -6.88
CA ARG A 109 -18.24 -2.97 -5.72
C ARG A 109 -16.96 -2.82 -4.90
N LEU A 110 -17.05 -3.09 -3.60
CA LEU A 110 -15.91 -3.13 -2.71
C LEU A 110 -15.28 -4.53 -2.75
N ILE A 111 -14.02 -4.61 -3.13
CA ILE A 111 -13.19 -5.81 -2.98
C ILE A 111 -12.43 -5.65 -1.66
N SER A 112 -12.66 -6.53 -0.69
CA SER A 112 -11.99 -6.47 0.62
C SER A 112 -11.82 -7.87 1.24
N GLY A 113 -11.07 -7.95 2.34
CA GLY A 113 -10.84 -9.22 3.05
C GLY A 113 -10.18 -10.27 2.16
N ASN A 114 -10.70 -11.49 2.18
CA ASN A 114 -10.13 -12.64 1.46
C ASN A 114 -10.17 -12.50 -0.07
N GLU A 115 -11.02 -11.63 -0.62
CA GLU A 115 -11.02 -11.33 -2.06
C GLU A 115 -9.81 -10.47 -2.47
N SER A 116 -9.22 -9.75 -1.51
CA SER A 116 -8.00 -8.97 -1.73
C SER A 116 -6.75 -9.76 -1.34
N LYS A 117 -5.91 -10.08 -2.32
CA LYS A 117 -4.67 -10.84 -2.10
C LYS A 117 -3.73 -10.23 -1.07
N LEU A 118 -3.75 -8.90 -0.92
CA LEU A 118 -2.90 -8.16 0.00
C LEU A 118 -3.66 -7.64 1.22
N ASN A 119 -4.93 -8.05 1.41
CA ASN A 119 -5.84 -7.52 2.42
C ASN A 119 -5.96 -5.99 2.36
N ILE A 120 -5.97 -5.44 1.14
CA ILE A 120 -6.15 -4.01 0.84
C ILE A 120 -7.53 -3.82 0.20
N PRO A 121 -8.39 -2.91 0.69
CA PRO A 121 -9.69 -2.69 0.07
C PRO A 121 -9.57 -1.88 -1.22
N TYR A 122 -10.25 -2.34 -2.27
CA TYR A 122 -10.36 -1.64 -3.56
C TYR A 122 -11.81 -1.35 -3.90
N VAL A 123 -12.10 -0.17 -4.45
CA VAL A 123 -13.35 0.03 -5.18
C VAL A 123 -13.12 -0.39 -6.63
N GLU A 124 -13.81 -1.43 -7.06
CA GLU A 124 -13.81 -1.89 -8.44
C GLU A 124 -14.89 -1.18 -9.24
N LEU A 125 -14.48 -0.48 -10.30
CA LEU A 125 -15.36 0.17 -11.27
C LEU A 125 -15.30 -0.57 -12.60
N THR A 126 -16.45 -1.04 -13.05
CA THR A 126 -16.64 -1.61 -14.39
C THR A 126 -17.65 -0.78 -15.19
N LEU A 127 -17.63 -0.89 -16.50
CA LEU A 127 -18.56 -0.19 -17.38
C LEU A 127 -19.68 -1.11 -17.84
N ASN A 128 -20.91 -0.61 -17.82
CA ASN A 128 -22.03 -1.24 -18.49
C ASN A 128 -21.97 -0.91 -19.99
N LYS A 129 -21.53 -1.90 -20.79
CA LYS A 129 -21.36 -1.76 -22.25
C LYS A 129 -22.67 -1.65 -23.04
N GLU A 130 -23.80 -1.95 -22.42
CA GLU A 130 -25.12 -1.74 -23.03
C GLU A 130 -25.54 -0.27 -22.98
N ILE A 131 -24.98 0.50 -22.05
CA ILE A 131 -25.35 1.91 -21.79
C ILE A 131 -24.31 2.87 -22.36
N THR A 132 -23.01 2.51 -22.32
CA THR A 132 -21.93 3.40 -22.77
C THR A 132 -20.87 2.71 -23.60
N ASN A 133 -20.37 3.43 -24.61
CA ASN A 133 -19.23 3.04 -25.43
C ASN A 133 -17.88 3.52 -24.86
N LEU A 134 -17.88 4.17 -23.69
CA LEU A 134 -16.66 4.59 -23.02
C LEU A 134 -15.70 3.42 -22.81
N ARG A 135 -14.41 3.67 -22.98
CA ARG A 135 -13.36 2.71 -22.65
C ARG A 135 -12.80 3.06 -21.28
N LEU A 136 -12.42 2.03 -20.53
CA LEU A 136 -11.77 2.22 -19.23
C LEU A 136 -10.50 3.07 -19.36
N GLU A 137 -9.76 2.91 -20.47
CA GLU A 137 -8.54 3.67 -20.73
C GLU A 137 -8.81 5.18 -20.88
N ASP A 138 -9.94 5.56 -21.49
CA ASP A 138 -10.31 6.97 -21.63
C ASP A 138 -10.56 7.59 -20.26
N ILE A 139 -11.30 6.89 -19.39
CA ILE A 139 -11.55 7.31 -18.01
C ILE A 139 -10.23 7.39 -17.22
N ILE A 140 -9.35 6.39 -17.34
CA ILE A 140 -8.04 6.39 -16.67
C ILE A 140 -7.19 7.60 -17.09
N ASN A 141 -7.17 7.95 -18.38
CA ASN A 141 -6.41 9.09 -18.87
C ASN A 141 -7.00 10.42 -18.37
N LEU A 142 -8.33 10.56 -18.41
CA LEU A 142 -9.01 11.75 -17.88
C LEU A 142 -8.84 11.90 -16.36
N LEU A 143 -8.76 10.80 -15.61
CA LEU A 143 -8.43 10.81 -14.19
C LEU A 143 -7.00 11.33 -13.95
N LYS A 144 -6.03 10.90 -14.77
CA LYS A 144 -4.63 11.35 -14.69
C LYS A 144 -4.44 12.79 -15.14
N GLU A 145 -5.22 13.27 -16.11
CA GLU A 145 -5.14 14.65 -16.63
C GLU A 145 -5.84 15.67 -15.72
N GLY A 146 -6.63 15.20 -14.74
CA GLY A 146 -7.27 16.06 -13.75
C GLY A 146 -6.29 16.79 -12.83
N ASN A 147 -6.82 17.74 -12.06
CA ASN A 147 -6.07 18.44 -11.02
C ASN A 147 -6.82 18.37 -9.68
N PRO A 148 -6.36 17.56 -8.70
CA PRO A 148 -5.15 16.75 -8.74
C PRO A 148 -5.27 15.53 -9.68
N PRO A 149 -4.14 14.97 -10.16
CA PRO A 149 -4.14 13.74 -10.95
C PRO A 149 -4.50 12.54 -10.07
N ILE A 150 -5.39 11.67 -10.56
CA ILE A 150 -5.82 10.46 -9.86
C ILE A 150 -5.24 9.23 -10.56
N TYR A 151 -4.32 8.54 -9.89
CA TYR A 151 -3.72 7.30 -10.38
C TYR A 151 -4.45 6.09 -9.80
N VAL A 152 -4.76 5.15 -10.67
CA VAL A 152 -5.54 3.95 -10.35
C VAL A 152 -4.84 2.70 -10.87
N TYR A 153 -5.15 1.56 -10.26
CA TYR A 153 -4.81 0.27 -10.85
C TYR A 153 -5.84 -0.10 -11.91
N ARG A 154 -5.46 -0.97 -12.85
CA ARG A 154 -6.39 -1.51 -13.85
C ARG A 154 -6.27 -3.03 -13.94
N THR A 155 -7.39 -3.67 -14.20
CA THR A 155 -7.45 -5.03 -14.73
C THR A 155 -7.82 -4.99 -16.21
N LYS A 156 -8.06 -6.15 -16.83
CA LYS A 156 -8.59 -6.20 -18.19
C LYS A 156 -9.97 -5.53 -18.31
N ASN A 157 -10.79 -5.62 -17.27
CA ASN A 157 -12.21 -5.29 -17.31
C ASN A 157 -12.64 -4.22 -16.29
N ALA A 158 -11.73 -3.73 -15.45
CA ALA A 158 -12.07 -2.81 -14.37
C ALA A 158 -10.96 -1.79 -14.05
N ILE A 159 -11.37 -0.68 -13.46
CA ILE A 159 -10.51 0.25 -12.73
C ILE A 159 -10.59 -0.11 -11.24
N LEU A 160 -9.46 -0.09 -10.54
CA LEU A 160 -9.38 -0.37 -9.12
C LEU A 160 -8.82 0.85 -8.37
N PHE A 161 -9.65 1.44 -7.51
CA PHE A 161 -9.23 2.51 -6.62
C PHE A 161 -8.73 1.89 -5.31
N ASN A 162 -7.43 2.03 -5.04
CA ASN A 162 -6.86 1.60 -3.77
C ASN A 162 -7.25 2.58 -2.66
N THR A 163 -8.06 2.12 -1.71
CA THR A 163 -8.56 2.98 -0.63
C THR A 163 -7.55 3.16 0.51
N SER A 164 -6.54 2.28 0.61
CA SER A 164 -5.51 2.36 1.65
C SER A 164 -4.53 3.51 1.44
N THR A 165 -4.46 4.06 0.22
CA THR A 165 -3.57 5.17 -0.14
C THR A 165 -4.23 6.53 -0.05
N LEU A 166 -5.51 6.59 0.30
CA LEU A 166 -6.27 7.84 0.37
C LEU A 166 -5.97 8.59 1.68
N CYS A 167 -5.90 9.91 1.60
CA CYS A 167 -6.02 10.79 2.75
C CYS A 167 -7.48 11.15 3.00
N ASP A 168 -7.78 11.74 4.16
CA ASP A 168 -9.14 12.22 4.46
C ASP A 168 -9.59 13.27 3.43
N GLY A 169 -10.77 13.07 2.85
CA GLY A 169 -11.33 13.93 1.80
C GLY A 169 -10.84 13.65 0.38
N ASP A 170 -9.98 12.66 0.15
CA ASP A 170 -9.62 12.25 -1.22
C ASP A 170 -10.78 11.49 -1.90
N GLU A 171 -11.60 10.79 -1.12
CA GLU A 171 -12.83 10.16 -1.59
C GLU A 171 -13.78 11.15 -2.29
N ASP A 172 -13.92 12.36 -1.76
CA ASP A 172 -14.74 13.43 -2.36
C ASP A 172 -14.19 13.89 -3.70
N LYS A 173 -12.86 14.04 -3.79
CA LYS A 173 -12.18 14.43 -5.03
C LYS A 173 -12.36 13.38 -6.11
N ILE A 174 -12.28 12.09 -5.74
CA ILE A 174 -12.51 10.97 -6.65
C ILE A 174 -13.95 10.99 -7.15
N VAL A 175 -14.94 11.08 -6.26
CA VAL A 175 -16.37 11.12 -6.60
C VAL A 175 -16.66 12.28 -7.54
N LYS A 176 -16.19 13.50 -7.19
CA LYS A 176 -16.38 14.70 -8.02
C LYS A 176 -15.79 14.50 -9.41
N ARG A 177 -14.54 14.02 -9.50
CA ARG A 177 -13.86 13.85 -10.79
C ARG A 177 -14.54 12.80 -11.67
N ILE A 178 -15.00 11.68 -11.09
CA ILE A 178 -15.75 10.66 -11.84
C ILE A 178 -17.05 11.24 -12.37
N ARG A 179 -17.79 12.02 -11.56
CA ARG A 179 -19.02 12.67 -12.01
C ARG A 179 -18.78 13.64 -13.16
N GLU A 180 -17.75 14.47 -13.08
CA GLU A 180 -17.35 15.37 -14.18
C GLU A 180 -17.07 14.59 -15.48
N ILE A 181 -16.22 13.56 -15.39
CA ILE A 181 -15.86 12.72 -16.53
C ILE A 181 -17.09 12.04 -17.14
N LEU A 182 -18.02 11.55 -16.33
CA LEU A 182 -19.17 10.82 -16.87
C LEU A 182 -20.25 11.76 -17.40
N HIS A 183 -20.43 12.95 -16.81
CA HIS A 183 -21.38 13.96 -17.30
C HIS A 183 -20.99 14.52 -18.67
N GLU A 184 -19.68 14.64 -18.97
CA GLU A 184 -19.21 15.11 -20.28
C GLU A 184 -19.49 14.12 -21.42
N TYR A 185 -19.65 12.83 -21.11
CA TYR A 185 -19.73 11.75 -22.11
C TYR A 185 -21.05 10.98 -22.08
N ILE A 186 -21.92 11.25 -21.11
CA ILE A 186 -23.22 10.61 -20.95
C ILE A 186 -24.22 11.72 -20.60
N PRO A 187 -24.99 12.22 -21.58
CA PRO A 187 -26.03 13.21 -21.35
C PRO A 187 -27.22 12.65 -20.56
#